data_AF-A0A497E4T9-F1
#
_entry.id   AF-A0A497E4T9-F1
#
_cell.length_a   1.000
_cell.length_b   1.000
_cell.length_c   1.000
_cell.angle_alpha   90.00
_cell.angle_beta   90.00
_cell.angle_gamma   90.00
#
_symmetry.space_group_name_H-M   'P 1'
#
loop_
_entity.id
_entity.type
_entity.pdbx_description
1 polymer ?
#
loop_
_entity_poly.entity_id
_entity_poly.type
_entity_poly.pdbx_seq_one_letter_code
_entity_poly.pdbx_strand_id
1 'polypeptide(L)'
;MEKARYCIRCGGLLEERRIEGKRRLVCQSCGRVHYENPFPTVDVIIERGGGVVLVKRKNPPYGWALPGGFVDYGESLEDAAVREVREETNLEIENLRQFHTYSNPARDPRCHTISTVFVGRGKGRMKPSDDAKEVRVFREEEIPSDLAFDHRKILEDYFNEKEAFASSSELKIALYPGSFDPVTNGHLDILERSLSLFDKIVVAVSDNPLKNFLFSTEERVQMIKEAIDDLESVEVESFRGLLVNYARKKGARFIIRGLRAISDFEYEFQMDLMNRKLSSEIQTVYLMTDSKYSYLSSSIVKEIARFGGCTKGLVPEVVERKLLERFKEGWNAN
;
A
#
# COMPACT_ATOMS: atom_id res chain seq x y z
N MET A 1 -3.98 -36.75 -18.22
CA MET A 1 -2.80 -37.58 -17.89
C MET A 1 -3.22 -38.99 -17.57
N GLU A 2 -2.48 -40.02 -18.00
CA GLU A 2 -2.68 -41.39 -17.52
C GLU A 2 -2.34 -41.51 -16.04
N LYS A 3 -3.11 -42.30 -15.28
CA LYS A 3 -2.81 -42.57 -13.86
C LYS A 3 -1.51 -43.35 -13.73
N ALA A 4 -0.72 -43.00 -12.71
CA ALA A 4 0.49 -43.74 -12.38
C ALA A 4 0.16 -45.23 -12.13
N ARG A 5 0.91 -46.13 -12.77
CA ARG A 5 0.75 -47.59 -12.62
C ARG A 5 1.72 -48.20 -11.61
N TYR A 6 2.86 -47.56 -11.40
CA TYR A 6 3.96 -48.07 -10.57
C TYR A 6 4.36 -47.08 -9.48
N CYS A 7 4.76 -47.61 -8.33
CA CYS A 7 5.18 -46.84 -7.18
C CYS A 7 6.56 -46.19 -7.40
N ILE A 8 6.64 -44.87 -7.28
CA ILE A 8 7.90 -44.09 -7.34
C ILE A 8 8.96 -44.50 -6.31
N ARG A 9 8.58 -45.27 -5.26
CA ARG A 9 9.51 -45.72 -4.21
C ARG A 9 10.16 -47.06 -4.54
N CYS A 10 9.38 -48.04 -4.96
CA CYS A 10 9.83 -49.44 -5.04
C CYS A 10 9.46 -50.15 -6.35
N GLY A 11 8.84 -49.45 -7.31
CA GLY A 11 8.43 -50.02 -8.60
C GLY A 11 7.21 -50.96 -8.54
N GLY A 12 6.63 -51.20 -7.35
CA GLY A 12 5.46 -52.07 -7.20
C GLY A 12 4.19 -51.50 -7.84
N LEU A 13 3.25 -52.39 -8.19
CA LEU A 13 1.96 -51.99 -8.77
C LEU A 13 1.14 -51.14 -7.80
N LEU A 14 0.47 -50.12 -8.36
CA LEU A 14 -0.49 -49.30 -7.63
C LEU A 14 -1.90 -49.85 -7.80
N GLU A 15 -2.70 -49.79 -6.74
CA GLU A 15 -4.14 -50.06 -6.77
C GLU A 15 -4.92 -48.96 -6.07
N GLU A 16 -6.18 -48.78 -6.45
CA GLU A 16 -7.06 -47.83 -5.77
C GLU A 16 -7.57 -48.42 -4.45
N ARG A 17 -7.28 -47.77 -3.33
CA ARG A 17 -7.88 -48.06 -2.02
C ARG A 17 -8.58 -46.83 -1.46
N ARG A 18 -9.55 -47.07 -0.57
CA ARG A 18 -10.22 -46.00 0.18
C ARG A 18 -9.42 -45.71 1.45
N ILE A 19 -8.78 -44.55 1.51
CA ILE A 19 -8.00 -44.07 2.65
C ILE A 19 -8.62 -42.75 3.10
N GLU A 20 -9.01 -42.66 4.38
CA GLU A 20 -9.63 -41.45 4.95
C GLU A 20 -10.86 -40.97 4.16
N GLY A 21 -11.68 -41.92 3.68
CA GLY A 21 -12.88 -41.62 2.90
C GLY A 21 -12.64 -41.27 1.43
N LYS A 22 -11.39 -41.03 0.98
CA LYS A 22 -11.02 -40.69 -0.40
C LYS A 22 -10.44 -41.88 -1.15
N ARG A 23 -10.64 -41.95 -2.48
CA ARG A 23 -9.95 -42.93 -3.34
C ARG A 23 -8.52 -42.45 -3.55
N ARG A 24 -7.54 -43.29 -3.25
CA ARG A 24 -6.12 -43.00 -3.42
C ARG A 24 -5.40 -44.20 -4.03
N LEU A 25 -4.34 -43.94 -4.79
CA LEU A 25 -3.44 -44.98 -5.26
C LEU A 25 -2.53 -45.42 -4.12
N VAL A 26 -2.48 -46.73 -3.84
CA VAL A 26 -1.65 -47.33 -2.80
C VAL A 26 -0.79 -48.41 -3.42
N CYS A 27 0.50 -48.41 -3.10
CA CYS A 27 1.43 -49.43 -3.55
C CYS A 27 1.12 -50.77 -2.88
N GLN A 28 0.91 -51.80 -3.69
CA GLN A 28 0.66 -53.17 -3.20
C GLN A 28 1.86 -53.75 -2.42
N SER A 29 3.09 -53.39 -2.81
CA SER A 29 4.32 -53.93 -2.20
C SER A 29 4.77 -53.23 -0.91
N CYS A 30 4.77 -51.89 -0.86
CA CYS A 30 5.32 -51.14 0.29
C CYS A 30 4.27 -50.33 1.06
N GLY A 31 2.99 -50.39 0.68
CA GLY A 31 1.89 -49.68 1.34
C GLY A 31 1.92 -48.16 1.18
N ARG A 32 2.86 -47.59 0.41
CA ARG A 32 2.95 -46.13 0.21
C ARG A 32 1.68 -45.60 -0.46
N VAL A 33 1.10 -44.57 0.15
CA VAL A 33 -0.03 -43.80 -0.42
C VAL A 33 0.53 -42.74 -1.37
N HIS A 34 -0.03 -42.68 -2.57
CA HIS A 34 0.26 -41.69 -3.59
C HIS A 34 -0.84 -40.63 -3.60
N TYR A 35 -0.42 -39.37 -3.48
CA TYR A 35 -1.31 -38.22 -3.46
C TYR A 35 -1.34 -37.59 -4.84
N GLU A 36 -2.54 -37.42 -5.39
CA GLU A 36 -2.78 -36.61 -6.60
C GLU A 36 -3.02 -35.18 -6.13
N ASN A 37 -1.93 -34.40 -6.04
CA ASN A 37 -2.00 -32.98 -5.69
C ASN A 37 -2.07 -32.13 -6.97
N PRO A 38 -2.71 -30.96 -6.92
CA PRO A 38 -2.65 -30.01 -8.02
C PRO A 38 -1.21 -29.54 -8.25
N PHE A 39 -0.88 -29.22 -9.51
CA PHE A 39 0.44 -28.68 -9.84
C PHE A 39 0.49 -27.16 -9.59
N PRO A 40 1.53 -26.65 -8.92
CA PRO A 40 1.75 -25.21 -8.81
C PRO A 40 2.21 -24.63 -10.14
N THR A 41 1.59 -23.53 -10.52
CA THR A 41 1.89 -22.74 -11.72
C THR A 41 1.92 -21.26 -11.35
N VAL A 42 2.49 -20.44 -12.23
CA VAL A 42 2.45 -18.99 -12.14
C VAL A 42 2.02 -18.41 -13.47
N ASP A 43 1.24 -17.33 -13.43
CA ASP A 43 0.90 -16.52 -14.60
C ASP A 43 1.24 -15.06 -14.27
N VAL A 44 1.62 -14.27 -15.26
CA VAL A 44 2.08 -12.89 -15.03
C VAL A 44 1.34 -11.90 -15.92
N ILE A 45 0.69 -10.92 -15.28
CA ILE A 45 0.15 -9.74 -15.93
C ILE A 45 1.28 -8.72 -16.05
N ILE A 46 1.84 -8.61 -17.26
CA ILE A 46 2.93 -7.67 -17.55
C ILE A 46 2.34 -6.36 -18.09
N GLU A 47 2.43 -5.29 -17.29
CA GLU A 47 2.00 -3.96 -17.69
C GLU A 47 3.03 -3.30 -18.62
N ARG A 48 2.58 -2.83 -19.79
CA ARG A 48 3.43 -2.12 -20.74
C ARG A 48 2.62 -1.24 -21.69
N GLY A 49 3.06 0.00 -21.90
CA GLY A 49 2.49 0.89 -22.93
C GLY A 49 0.98 1.17 -22.77
N GLY A 50 0.46 1.13 -21.54
CA GLY A 50 -0.96 1.29 -21.24
C GLY A 50 -1.80 0.02 -21.38
N GLY A 51 -1.22 -1.11 -21.74
CA GLY A 51 -1.89 -2.41 -21.86
C GLY A 51 -1.17 -3.53 -21.10
N VAL A 52 -1.52 -4.76 -21.44
CA VAL A 52 -0.92 -5.99 -20.91
C VAL A 52 -0.25 -6.79 -22.03
N VAL A 53 0.84 -7.49 -21.73
CA VAL A 53 1.52 -8.38 -22.68
C VAL A 53 0.85 -9.75 -22.66
N LEU A 54 0.52 -10.27 -23.85
CA LEU A 54 0.05 -11.65 -24.03
C LEU A 54 0.98 -12.41 -25.01
N VAL A 55 1.06 -13.72 -24.83
CA VAL A 55 1.78 -14.66 -25.69
C VAL A 55 0.80 -15.53 -26.46
N LYS A 56 1.04 -15.75 -27.76
CA LYS A 56 0.25 -16.69 -28.58
C LYS A 56 0.85 -18.08 -28.51
N ARG A 57 0.12 -19.04 -27.94
CA ARG A 57 0.60 -20.41 -27.71
C ARG A 57 0.80 -21.20 -29.02
N LYS A 58 1.93 -21.90 -29.16
CA LYS A 58 2.15 -22.87 -30.26
C LYS A 58 1.45 -24.21 -30.04
N ASN A 59 1.29 -24.62 -28.78
CA ASN A 59 0.79 -25.93 -28.37
C ASN A 59 -0.58 -25.84 -27.68
N PRO A 60 -1.42 -26.90 -27.77
CA PRO A 60 -2.72 -26.91 -27.12
C PRO A 60 -2.60 -26.75 -25.58
N PRO A 61 -3.57 -26.11 -24.90
CA PRO A 61 -4.72 -25.41 -25.48
C PRO A 61 -4.31 -24.18 -26.28
N TYR A 62 -4.87 -24.01 -27.48
CA TYR A 62 -4.53 -22.89 -28.38
C TYR A 62 -5.22 -21.61 -27.92
N GLY A 63 -4.55 -20.47 -28.15
CA GLY A 63 -5.09 -19.16 -27.81
C GLY A 63 -3.99 -18.18 -27.42
N TRP A 64 -4.39 -16.95 -27.10
CA TRP A 64 -3.56 -16.01 -26.37
C TRP A 64 -3.56 -16.35 -24.88
N ALA A 65 -2.46 -16.09 -24.19
CA ALA A 65 -2.34 -16.36 -22.77
C ALA A 65 -1.48 -15.28 -22.09
N LEU A 66 -1.69 -15.10 -20.79
CA LEU A 66 -0.69 -14.50 -19.92
C LEU A 66 0.58 -15.36 -19.98
N PRO A 67 1.77 -14.74 -19.97
CA PRO A 67 3.01 -15.47 -19.83
C PRO A 67 3.05 -16.22 -18.50
N GLY A 68 3.48 -17.48 -18.52
CA GLY A 68 3.38 -18.32 -17.33
C GLY A 68 3.63 -19.80 -17.57
N GLY A 69 3.90 -20.52 -16.49
CA GLY A 69 4.29 -21.91 -16.56
C GLY A 69 4.33 -22.62 -15.20
N PHE A 70 4.95 -23.80 -15.20
CA PHE A 70 5.06 -24.64 -14.01
C PHE A 70 6.19 -24.14 -13.11
N VAL A 71 5.98 -24.30 -11.80
CA VAL A 71 7.01 -24.00 -10.80
C VAL A 71 7.88 -25.24 -10.64
N ASP A 72 9.19 -25.07 -10.80
CA ASP A 72 10.13 -26.18 -10.68
C ASP A 72 10.41 -26.55 -9.21
N TYR A 73 10.84 -27.80 -8.99
CA TYR A 73 11.18 -28.25 -7.66
C TYR A 73 12.39 -27.48 -7.12
N GLY A 74 12.21 -26.79 -6.00
CA GLY A 74 13.26 -25.96 -5.38
C GLY A 74 13.23 -24.49 -5.82
N GLU A 75 12.29 -24.11 -6.68
CA GLU A 75 12.08 -22.74 -7.14
C GLU A 75 11.01 -22.02 -6.31
N SER A 76 11.15 -20.70 -6.12
CA SER A 76 10.09 -19.86 -5.55
C SER A 76 9.05 -19.47 -6.62
N LEU A 77 7.86 -19.02 -6.21
CA LEU A 77 6.84 -18.57 -7.17
C LEU A 77 7.31 -17.31 -7.91
N GLU A 78 7.98 -16.42 -7.21
CA GLU A 78 8.55 -15.19 -7.74
C GLU A 78 9.64 -15.48 -8.77
N ASP A 79 10.57 -16.40 -8.47
CA ASP A 79 11.63 -16.80 -9.39
C ASP A 79 11.04 -17.46 -10.65
N ALA A 80 10.05 -18.36 -10.48
CA ALA A 80 9.32 -18.96 -11.59
C ALA A 80 8.65 -17.88 -12.45
N ALA A 81 7.98 -16.89 -11.85
CA ALA A 81 7.32 -15.82 -12.57
C ALA A 81 8.32 -14.98 -13.38
N VAL A 82 9.47 -14.63 -12.80
CA VAL A 82 10.55 -13.91 -13.49
C VAL A 82 11.13 -14.74 -14.64
N ARG A 83 11.37 -16.03 -14.41
CA ARG A 83 11.89 -16.97 -15.41
C ARG A 83 10.94 -17.10 -16.60
N GLU A 84 9.67 -17.42 -16.35
CA GLU A 84 8.65 -17.61 -17.39
C GLU A 84 8.45 -16.33 -18.23
N VAL A 85 8.40 -15.15 -17.59
CA VAL A 85 8.34 -13.87 -18.30
C VAL A 85 9.54 -13.70 -19.23
N ARG A 86 10.74 -13.97 -18.74
CA ARG A 86 11.98 -13.83 -19.52
C ARG A 86 12.01 -14.80 -20.68
N GLU A 87 11.67 -16.06 -20.43
CA GLU A 87 11.68 -17.14 -21.43
C GLU A 87 10.67 -16.87 -22.54
N GLU A 88 9.43 -16.48 -22.22
CA GLU A 88 8.37 -16.35 -23.21
C GLU A 88 8.34 -14.99 -23.93
N THR A 89 8.82 -13.92 -23.30
CA THR A 89 8.67 -12.54 -23.81
C THR A 89 9.98 -11.78 -24.04
N ASN A 90 11.10 -12.30 -23.50
CA ASN A 90 12.40 -11.61 -23.45
C ASN A 90 12.37 -10.28 -22.67
N LEU A 91 11.45 -10.14 -21.71
CA LEU A 91 11.33 -8.97 -20.85
C LEU A 91 11.97 -9.18 -19.49
N GLU A 92 12.47 -8.09 -18.93
CA GLU A 92 12.74 -7.96 -17.50
C GLU A 92 11.48 -7.40 -16.82
N ILE A 93 11.22 -7.84 -15.59
CA ILE A 93 10.06 -7.41 -14.82
C ILE A 93 10.49 -6.61 -13.58
N GLU A 94 9.86 -5.46 -13.40
CA GLU A 94 10.06 -4.57 -12.25
C GLU A 94 8.75 -4.50 -11.42
N ASN A 95 8.86 -4.22 -10.12
CA ASN A 95 7.71 -4.08 -9.20
C ASN A 95 6.77 -5.29 -9.19
N LEU A 96 7.34 -6.50 -9.24
CA LEU A 96 6.57 -7.74 -9.16
C LEU A 96 5.83 -7.81 -7.82
N ARG A 97 4.51 -7.97 -7.88
CA ARG A 97 3.65 -8.17 -6.71
C ARG A 97 2.66 -9.29 -6.96
N GLN A 98 2.35 -10.06 -5.92
CA GLN A 98 1.29 -11.05 -6.01
C GLN A 98 -0.06 -10.35 -6.22
N PHE A 99 -0.88 -10.91 -7.11
CA PHE A 99 -2.26 -10.49 -7.34
C PHE A 99 -3.22 -11.46 -6.63
N HIS A 100 -3.61 -12.55 -7.30
CA HIS A 100 -4.52 -13.56 -6.75
C HIS A 100 -4.02 -14.98 -7.04
N THR A 101 -4.65 -15.95 -6.40
CA THR A 101 -4.45 -17.37 -6.69
C THR A 101 -5.73 -17.99 -7.24
N TYR A 102 -5.63 -18.62 -8.40
CA TYR A 102 -6.72 -19.28 -9.12
C TYR A 102 -6.55 -20.80 -9.06
N SER A 103 -7.53 -21.50 -8.49
CA SER A 103 -7.42 -22.92 -8.14
C SER A 103 -8.58 -23.80 -8.63
N ASN A 104 -9.44 -23.26 -9.51
CA ASN A 104 -10.56 -24.01 -10.08
C ASN A 104 -10.04 -25.29 -10.76
N PRO A 105 -10.51 -26.49 -10.38
CA PRO A 105 -10.02 -27.75 -10.96
C PRO A 105 -10.15 -27.87 -12.47
N ALA A 106 -11.04 -27.09 -13.10
CA ALA A 106 -11.26 -27.08 -14.54
C ALA A 106 -10.51 -25.94 -15.28
N ARG A 107 -9.67 -25.15 -14.59
CA ARG A 107 -8.98 -23.99 -15.19
C ARG A 107 -8.05 -24.36 -16.35
N ASP A 108 -7.40 -25.51 -16.23
CA ASP A 108 -6.54 -26.07 -17.26
C ASP A 108 -7.11 -27.42 -17.69
N PRO A 109 -7.50 -27.59 -18.98
CA PRO A 109 -8.07 -28.84 -19.46
C PRO A 109 -7.07 -30.01 -19.45
N ARG A 110 -5.78 -29.77 -19.25
CA ARG A 110 -4.72 -30.79 -19.26
C ARG A 110 -4.58 -31.51 -17.93
N CYS A 111 -4.61 -30.75 -16.82
CA CYS A 111 -4.49 -31.25 -15.45
C CYS A 111 -4.96 -30.19 -14.43
N HIS A 112 -5.24 -30.61 -13.20
CA HIS A 112 -5.58 -29.67 -12.12
C HIS A 112 -4.32 -28.89 -11.71
N THR A 113 -4.32 -27.58 -11.99
CA THR A 113 -3.29 -26.63 -11.57
C THR A 113 -3.83 -25.63 -10.55
N ILE A 114 -2.93 -25.08 -9.73
CA ILE A 114 -3.17 -23.88 -8.92
C ILE A 114 -2.20 -22.84 -9.45
N SER A 115 -2.71 -21.72 -9.98
CA SER A 115 -1.86 -20.63 -10.47
C SER A 115 -1.88 -19.46 -9.52
N THR A 116 -0.71 -19.03 -9.08
CA THR A 116 -0.54 -17.73 -8.41
C THR A 116 -0.15 -16.71 -9.46
N VAL A 117 -0.99 -15.68 -9.60
CA VAL A 117 -0.82 -14.64 -10.60
C VAL A 117 -0.04 -13.48 -9.99
N PHE A 118 0.95 -12.99 -10.73
CA PHE A 118 1.69 -11.78 -10.37
C PHE A 118 1.38 -10.64 -11.34
N VAL A 119 1.54 -9.40 -10.87
CA VAL A 119 1.50 -8.19 -11.69
C VAL A 119 2.86 -7.52 -11.60
N GLY A 120 3.38 -7.04 -12.73
CA GLY A 120 4.63 -6.29 -12.76
C GLY A 120 4.77 -5.47 -14.04
N ARG A 121 5.77 -4.59 -14.09
CA ARG A 121 6.05 -3.71 -15.23
C ARG A 121 7.13 -4.31 -16.11
N GLY A 122 6.84 -4.49 -17.40
CA GLY A 122 7.77 -5.06 -18.36
C GLY A 122 8.73 -4.04 -18.97
N LYS A 123 10.03 -4.33 -18.96
CA LYS A 123 11.10 -3.51 -19.56
C LYS A 123 11.95 -4.32 -20.53
N GLY A 124 12.55 -3.63 -21.50
CA GLY A 124 13.40 -4.26 -22.54
C GLY A 124 12.67 -4.47 -23.87
N ARG A 125 13.31 -5.18 -24.81
CA ARG A 125 12.77 -5.43 -26.15
C ARG A 125 12.04 -6.77 -26.20
N MET A 126 10.75 -6.73 -26.54
CA MET A 126 9.94 -7.95 -26.72
C MET A 126 10.45 -8.75 -27.91
N LYS A 127 10.59 -10.07 -27.71
CA LYS A 127 10.84 -11.03 -28.78
C LYS A 127 10.16 -12.35 -28.40
N PRO A 128 9.38 -12.98 -29.31
CA PRO A 128 8.78 -14.29 -29.04
C PRO A 128 9.86 -15.36 -28.83
N SER A 129 9.56 -16.30 -27.93
CA SER A 129 10.34 -17.51 -27.68
C SER A 129 10.10 -18.60 -28.75
N ASP A 130 10.82 -19.71 -28.63
CA ASP A 130 10.61 -20.89 -29.48
C ASP A 130 9.24 -21.56 -29.27
N ASP A 131 8.54 -21.28 -28.17
CA ASP A 131 7.21 -21.83 -27.85
C ASP A 131 6.04 -20.85 -28.05
N ALA A 132 6.34 -19.56 -28.26
CA ALA A 132 5.37 -18.51 -28.58
C ALA A 132 5.37 -18.15 -30.07
N LYS A 133 4.20 -18.11 -30.72
CA LYS A 133 4.08 -17.66 -32.12
C LYS A 133 4.26 -16.16 -32.24
N GLU A 134 3.79 -15.43 -31.23
CA GLU A 134 3.69 -13.99 -31.23
C GLU A 134 3.64 -13.49 -29.78
N VAL A 135 4.20 -12.29 -29.54
CA VAL A 135 4.10 -11.57 -28.27
C VAL A 135 3.67 -10.15 -28.58
N ARG A 136 2.58 -9.72 -27.97
CA ARG A 136 1.97 -8.41 -28.28
C ARG A 136 1.39 -7.77 -27.03
N VAL A 137 1.39 -6.44 -27.01
CA VAL A 137 0.68 -5.63 -26.02
C VAL A 137 -0.76 -5.41 -26.48
N PHE A 138 -1.70 -5.63 -25.59
CA PHE A 138 -3.13 -5.40 -25.81
C PHE A 138 -3.66 -4.42 -24.77
N ARG A 139 -4.40 -3.40 -25.23
CA ARG A 139 -5.27 -2.62 -24.34
C ARG A 139 -6.49 -3.45 -23.94
N GLU A 140 -7.20 -3.02 -22.90
CA GLU A 140 -8.36 -3.73 -22.37
C GLU A 140 -9.42 -4.00 -23.45
N GLU A 141 -9.70 -2.99 -24.27
CA GLU A 141 -10.72 -3.05 -25.33
C GLU A 141 -10.26 -3.90 -26.53
N GLU A 142 -8.97 -4.22 -26.59
CA GLU A 142 -8.34 -4.99 -27.67
C GLU A 142 -8.06 -6.43 -27.27
N ILE A 143 -8.38 -6.84 -26.03
CA ILE A 143 -8.12 -8.19 -25.55
C ILE A 143 -8.84 -9.21 -26.45
N PRO A 144 -8.10 -10.17 -27.03
CA PRO A 144 -8.67 -11.10 -27.99
C PRO A 144 -9.73 -12.02 -27.38
N SER A 145 -10.67 -12.48 -28.20
CA SER A 145 -11.71 -13.41 -27.74
C SER A 145 -11.14 -14.79 -27.39
N ASP A 146 -10.13 -15.24 -28.12
CA ASP A 146 -9.54 -16.58 -28.06
C ASP A 146 -8.39 -16.69 -27.05
N LEU A 147 -8.73 -16.52 -25.76
CA LEU A 147 -7.83 -16.75 -24.65
C LEU A 147 -7.79 -18.24 -24.26
N ALA A 148 -6.60 -18.73 -23.94
CA ALA A 148 -6.41 -20.05 -23.35
C ALA A 148 -6.65 -20.02 -21.83
N PHE A 149 -7.00 -21.18 -21.27
CA PHE A 149 -7.25 -21.37 -19.84
C PHE A 149 -8.37 -20.47 -19.30
N ASP A 150 -8.30 -20.10 -18.02
CA ASP A 150 -9.17 -19.15 -17.34
C ASP A 150 -8.68 -17.69 -17.44
N HIS A 151 -7.75 -17.39 -18.33
CA HIS A 151 -7.07 -16.08 -18.38
C HIS A 151 -8.01 -14.90 -18.67
N ARG A 152 -9.16 -15.15 -19.30
CA ARG A 152 -10.23 -14.14 -19.43
C ARG A 152 -10.69 -13.65 -18.05
N LYS A 153 -10.95 -14.58 -17.13
CA LYS A 153 -11.38 -14.26 -15.77
C LYS A 153 -10.30 -13.50 -15.00
N ILE A 154 -9.04 -13.92 -15.14
CA ILE A 154 -7.89 -13.26 -14.51
C ILE A 154 -7.76 -11.81 -14.98
N LEU A 155 -7.86 -11.57 -16.28
CA LEU A 155 -7.79 -10.23 -16.87
C LEU A 155 -8.98 -9.36 -16.47
N GLU A 156 -10.20 -9.91 -16.49
CA GLU A 156 -11.41 -9.21 -16.01
C GLU A 156 -11.25 -8.79 -14.54
N ASP A 157 -10.77 -9.67 -13.66
CA ASP A 157 -10.51 -9.31 -12.26
C ASP A 157 -9.46 -8.19 -12.15
N TYR A 158 -8.37 -8.28 -12.92
CA TYR A 158 -7.32 -7.26 -12.95
C TYR A 158 -7.82 -5.90 -13.42
N PHE A 159 -8.55 -5.84 -14.54
CA PHE A 159 -9.05 -4.57 -15.07
C PHE A 159 -10.15 -3.97 -14.18
N ASN A 160 -11.06 -4.78 -13.65
CA ASN A 160 -12.05 -4.33 -12.67
C ASN A 160 -11.39 -3.77 -11.41
N GLU A 161 -10.35 -4.42 -10.87
CA GLU A 161 -9.62 -3.90 -9.72
C GLU A 161 -8.79 -2.66 -10.04
N LYS A 162 -8.22 -2.59 -11.25
CA LYS A 162 -7.50 -1.41 -11.72
C LYS A 162 -8.43 -0.22 -11.91
N GLU A 163 -9.62 -0.43 -12.46
CA GLU A 163 -10.68 0.57 -12.55
C GLU A 163 -11.20 0.92 -11.16
N ALA A 164 -11.38 -0.05 -10.26
CA ALA A 164 -11.75 0.22 -8.87
C ALA A 164 -10.67 1.03 -8.15
N PHE A 165 -9.39 0.82 -8.43
CA PHE A 165 -8.28 1.59 -7.84
C PHE A 165 -8.14 2.98 -8.49
N ALA A 166 -8.41 3.08 -9.80
CA ALA A 166 -8.41 4.34 -10.53
C ALA A 166 -9.65 5.20 -10.20
N SER A 167 -10.80 4.57 -9.96
CA SER A 167 -12.06 5.19 -9.53
C SER A 167 -12.15 5.36 -8.01
N SER A 168 -11.35 4.62 -7.22
CA SER A 168 -11.08 4.90 -5.81
C SER A 168 -10.08 6.06 -5.64
N SER A 169 -10.00 6.98 -6.59
CA SER A 169 -9.55 8.35 -6.33
C SER A 169 -10.54 9.09 -5.42
N GLU A 170 -11.04 8.46 -4.36
CA GLU A 170 -11.44 9.23 -3.21
C GLU A 170 -10.18 9.94 -2.75
N LEU A 171 -10.17 11.26 -2.91
CA LEU A 171 -9.13 12.12 -2.35
C LEU A 171 -8.84 11.63 -0.94
N LYS A 172 -7.62 11.21 -0.68
CA LYS A 172 -7.15 10.84 0.65
C LYS A 172 -7.03 12.12 1.46
N ILE A 173 -8.13 12.52 2.06
CA ILE A 173 -8.19 13.70 2.91
C ILE A 173 -7.79 13.29 4.33
N ALA A 174 -6.76 13.94 4.86
CA ALA A 174 -6.31 13.77 6.24
C ALA A 174 -6.53 15.04 7.06
N LEU A 175 -6.87 14.88 8.33
CA LEU A 175 -6.76 15.95 9.33
C LEU A 175 -5.38 15.88 9.99
N TYR A 176 -4.71 17.01 10.13
CA TYR A 176 -3.55 17.16 11.00
C TYR A 176 -3.91 18.06 12.20
N PRO A 177 -4.46 17.49 13.29
CA PRO A 177 -4.94 18.26 14.42
C PRO A 177 -3.85 18.58 15.43
N GLY A 178 -3.92 19.78 16.00
CA GLY A 178 -3.00 20.22 17.04
C GLY A 178 -3.44 21.54 17.67
N SER A 179 -2.84 21.88 18.81
CA SER A 179 -2.98 23.24 19.36
C SER A 179 -2.10 24.24 18.61
N PHE A 180 -0.93 23.83 18.10
CA PHE A 180 -0.02 24.70 17.34
C PHE A 180 0.23 26.06 18.02
N ASP A 181 0.61 26.04 19.30
CA ASP A 181 0.76 27.24 20.15
C ASP A 181 2.20 27.44 20.65
N PRO A 182 3.12 27.92 19.79
CA PRO A 182 2.95 28.13 18.34
C PRO A 182 3.29 26.85 17.53
N VAL A 183 3.08 26.91 16.21
CA VAL A 183 3.64 25.94 15.27
C VAL A 183 5.17 25.97 15.31
N THR A 184 5.81 24.83 15.12
CA THR A 184 7.29 24.66 15.19
C THR A 184 7.80 23.93 13.95
N ASN A 185 9.11 23.93 13.73
CA ASN A 185 9.71 23.21 12.60
C ASN A 185 9.45 21.70 12.67
N GLY A 186 9.30 21.12 13.87
CA GLY A 186 8.88 19.74 14.03
C GLY A 186 7.45 19.47 13.54
N HIS A 187 6.53 20.44 13.66
CA HIS A 187 5.18 20.30 13.10
C HIS A 187 5.20 20.38 11.56
N LEU A 188 6.03 21.28 11.01
CA LEU A 188 6.17 21.44 9.56
C LEU A 188 6.80 20.19 8.92
N ASP A 189 7.77 19.56 9.57
CA ASP A 189 8.36 18.29 9.11
C ASP A 189 7.31 17.17 8.96
N ILE A 190 6.43 17.04 9.95
CA ILE A 190 5.33 16.06 9.92
C ILE A 190 4.33 16.40 8.81
N LEU A 191 3.98 17.68 8.65
CA LEU A 191 3.11 18.14 7.57
C LEU A 191 3.71 17.83 6.20
N GLU A 192 4.97 18.21 5.96
CA GLU A 192 5.68 18.01 4.71
C GLU A 192 5.75 16.52 4.35
N ARG A 193 6.12 15.67 5.29
CA ARG A 193 6.17 14.22 5.07
C ARG A 193 4.80 13.62 4.79
N SER A 194 3.75 14.19 5.37
CA SER A 194 2.37 13.75 5.13
C SER A 194 1.88 14.07 3.73
N LEU A 195 2.43 15.09 3.05
CA LEU A 195 2.06 15.44 1.67
C LEU A 195 2.35 14.33 0.65
N SER A 196 3.27 13.40 0.96
CA SER A 196 3.52 12.24 0.11
C SER A 196 2.52 11.09 0.29
N LEU A 197 1.67 11.17 1.32
CA LEU A 197 0.72 10.11 1.71
C LEU A 197 -0.74 10.46 1.40
N PHE A 198 -1.07 11.75 1.33
CA PHE A 198 -2.43 12.27 1.27
C PHE A 198 -2.58 13.31 0.16
N ASP A 199 -3.70 13.26 -0.56
CA ASP A 199 -3.99 14.20 -1.64
C ASP A 199 -4.36 15.59 -1.11
N LYS A 200 -4.96 15.65 0.09
CA LYS A 200 -5.31 16.89 0.77
C LYS A 200 -5.12 16.76 2.27
N ILE A 201 -4.52 17.77 2.89
CA ILE A 201 -4.34 17.84 4.34
C ILE A 201 -5.08 19.06 4.88
N VAL A 202 -5.91 18.85 5.90
CA VAL A 202 -6.52 19.94 6.66
C VAL A 202 -5.82 20.06 8.00
N VAL A 203 -4.99 21.09 8.17
CA VAL A 203 -4.37 21.43 9.46
C VAL A 203 -5.44 22.01 10.36
N ALA A 204 -5.86 21.23 11.35
CA ALA A 204 -7.02 21.50 12.20
C ALA A 204 -6.56 22.09 13.55
N VAL A 205 -6.57 23.42 13.65
CA VAL A 205 -6.18 24.15 14.85
C VAL A 205 -7.29 24.04 15.91
N SER A 206 -7.00 23.38 17.02
CA SER A 206 -7.97 23.21 18.09
C SER A 206 -8.28 24.55 18.77
N ASP A 207 -9.55 24.94 18.76
CA ASP A 207 -10.11 26.00 19.59
C ASP A 207 -10.73 25.40 20.85
N ASN A 208 -9.95 25.40 21.92
CA ASN A 208 -10.37 24.86 23.22
C ASN A 208 -10.34 25.97 24.28
N PRO A 209 -11.50 26.51 24.68
CA PRO A 209 -11.57 27.60 25.65
C PRO A 209 -11.14 27.19 27.07
N LEU A 210 -10.96 25.88 27.33
CA LEU A 210 -10.46 25.37 28.62
C LEU A 210 -8.93 25.38 28.71
N LYS A 211 -8.22 25.67 27.61
CA LYS A 211 -6.76 25.76 27.58
C LYS A 211 -6.31 27.21 27.45
N ASN A 212 -5.29 27.56 28.22
CA ASN A 212 -4.62 28.86 28.11
C ASN A 212 -3.56 28.79 27.01
N PHE A 213 -3.89 29.28 25.83
CA PHE A 213 -2.94 29.43 24.72
C PHE A 213 -2.19 30.76 24.83
N LEU A 214 -0.93 30.77 24.38
CA LEU A 214 -0.18 32.01 24.24
C LEU A 214 -0.80 32.84 23.13
N PHE A 215 -0.99 32.27 21.94
CA PHE A 215 -1.57 32.95 20.79
C PHE A 215 -3.06 32.65 20.63
N SER A 216 -3.82 33.63 20.13
CA SER A 216 -5.24 33.44 19.78
C SER A 216 -5.40 32.37 18.70
N THR A 217 -6.60 31.83 18.56
CA THR A 217 -6.89 30.83 17.51
C THR A 217 -6.60 31.39 16.11
N GLU A 218 -6.96 32.65 15.87
CA GLU A 218 -6.73 33.37 14.62
C GLU A 218 -5.23 33.57 14.38
N GLU A 219 -4.48 33.98 15.40
CA GLU A 219 -3.02 34.13 15.30
C GLU A 219 -2.33 32.80 14.97
N ARG A 220 -2.77 31.70 15.58
CA ARG A 220 -2.21 30.35 15.34
C ARG A 220 -2.49 29.86 13.92
N VAL A 221 -3.71 30.04 13.41
CA VAL A 221 -4.06 29.73 12.01
C VAL A 221 -3.20 30.56 11.06
N GLN A 222 -3.10 31.86 11.31
CA GLN A 222 -2.36 32.78 10.43
C GLN A 222 -0.85 32.45 10.41
N MET A 223 -0.26 32.11 11.55
CA MET A 223 1.14 31.67 11.63
C MET A 223 1.42 30.43 10.77
N ILE A 224 0.48 29.47 10.75
CA ILE A 224 0.64 28.26 9.95
C ILE A 224 0.53 28.61 8.46
N LYS A 225 -0.47 29.40 8.06
CA LYS A 225 -0.65 29.83 6.66
C LYS A 225 0.59 30.55 6.12
N GLU A 226 1.11 31.52 6.86
CA GLU A 226 2.34 32.23 6.50
C GLU A 226 3.57 31.30 6.48
N ALA A 227 3.61 30.26 7.31
CA ALA A 227 4.73 29.33 7.35
C ALA A 227 4.75 28.31 6.21
N ILE A 228 3.61 28.04 5.57
CA ILE A 228 3.48 27.06 4.49
C ILE A 228 3.37 27.68 3.09
N ASP A 229 3.37 29.02 2.98
CA ASP A 229 3.32 29.73 1.68
C ASP A 229 2.17 29.30 0.76
N ASP A 230 0.97 29.12 1.33
CA ASP A 230 -0.28 28.81 0.61
C ASP A 230 -0.25 27.56 -0.32
N LEU A 231 0.36 26.45 0.14
CA LEU A 231 0.27 25.15 -0.53
C LEU A 231 -1.18 24.76 -0.86
N GLU A 232 -1.52 24.58 -2.14
CA GLU A 232 -2.88 24.25 -2.61
C GLU A 232 -3.44 22.95 -2.00
N SER A 233 -2.57 21.99 -1.70
CA SER A 233 -2.93 20.71 -1.08
C SER A 233 -3.15 20.79 0.43
N VAL A 234 -2.96 21.97 1.05
CA VAL A 234 -3.08 22.18 2.50
C VAL A 234 -4.12 23.25 2.81
N GLU A 235 -5.10 22.89 3.62
CA GLU A 235 -6.09 23.83 4.16
C GLU A 235 -5.82 24.04 5.65
N VAL A 236 -5.78 25.29 6.11
CA VAL A 236 -5.57 25.60 7.54
C VAL A 236 -6.84 26.22 8.10
N GLU A 237 -7.47 25.51 9.03
CA GLU A 237 -8.72 25.94 9.67
C GLU A 237 -8.68 25.69 11.18
N SER A 238 -9.46 26.48 11.92
CA SER A 238 -9.77 26.15 13.31
C SER A 238 -11.03 25.30 13.41
N PHE A 239 -11.11 24.51 14.47
CA PHE A 239 -12.31 23.75 14.78
C PHE A 239 -12.61 23.76 16.28
N ARG A 240 -13.90 23.64 16.60
CA ARG A 240 -14.42 23.51 17.96
C ARG A 240 -15.27 22.25 18.07
N GLY A 241 -15.09 21.48 19.14
CA GLY A 241 -15.83 20.24 19.40
C GLY A 241 -15.00 18.97 19.18
N LEU A 242 -15.68 17.84 18.91
CA LEU A 242 -15.04 16.53 18.75
C LEU A 242 -14.32 16.42 17.41
N LEU A 243 -13.05 16.01 17.45
CA LEU A 243 -12.20 15.84 16.27
C LEU A 243 -12.82 14.91 15.22
N VAL A 244 -13.38 13.77 15.64
CA VAL A 244 -14.03 12.80 14.72
C VAL A 244 -15.22 13.39 13.96
N ASN A 245 -15.96 14.33 14.57
CA ASN A 245 -17.07 14.98 13.89
C ASN A 245 -16.57 16.00 12.87
N TYR A 246 -15.49 16.71 13.21
CA TYR A 246 -14.85 17.62 12.27
C TYR A 246 -14.21 16.86 11.08
N ALA A 247 -13.60 15.70 11.33
CA ALA A 247 -13.08 14.82 10.29
C ALA A 247 -14.18 14.41 9.31
N ARG A 248 -15.33 13.92 9.82
CA ARG A 248 -16.49 13.59 8.99
C ARG A 248 -16.99 14.79 8.18
N LYS A 249 -17.09 15.97 8.80
CA LYS A 249 -17.52 17.20 8.10
C LYS A 249 -16.61 17.54 6.92
N LYS A 250 -15.32 17.26 7.03
CA LYS A 250 -14.32 17.51 5.98
C LYS A 250 -14.17 16.34 4.99
N GLY A 251 -14.91 15.25 5.17
CA GLY A 251 -14.70 14.02 4.39
C GLY A 251 -13.33 13.36 4.67
N ALA A 252 -12.67 13.72 5.78
CA ALA A 252 -11.38 13.18 6.14
C ALA A 252 -11.53 11.78 6.76
N ARG A 253 -10.82 10.81 6.19
CA ARG A 253 -10.77 9.42 6.70
C ARG A 253 -9.52 9.15 7.54
N PHE A 254 -8.57 10.08 7.54
CA PHE A 254 -7.30 9.92 8.23
C PHE A 254 -7.05 11.05 9.24
N ILE A 255 -6.42 10.72 10.36
CA ILE A 255 -5.91 11.68 11.35
C ILE A 255 -4.40 11.49 11.44
N ILE A 256 -3.62 12.54 11.23
CA ILE A 256 -2.15 12.52 11.33
C ILE A 256 -1.74 12.90 12.75
N ARG A 257 -0.84 12.12 13.36
CA ARG A 257 -0.22 12.44 14.65
C ARG A 257 1.29 12.23 14.62
N GLY A 258 2.02 13.19 15.18
CA GLY A 258 3.46 13.08 15.37
C GLY A 258 3.79 12.41 16.71
N LEU A 259 4.73 11.46 16.72
CA LEU A 259 5.28 10.87 17.94
C LEU A 259 6.74 11.27 18.09
N ARG A 260 7.14 11.74 19.29
CA ARG A 260 8.53 12.12 19.59
C ARG A 260 9.17 11.19 20.61
N ALA A 261 8.40 10.81 21.62
CA ALA A 261 8.85 9.96 22.72
C ALA A 261 7.79 8.92 23.08
N ILE A 262 8.20 7.91 23.85
CA ILE A 262 7.31 6.84 24.34
C ILE A 262 6.15 7.42 25.17
N SER A 263 6.37 8.50 25.91
CA SER A 263 5.32 9.15 26.70
C SER A 263 4.21 9.76 25.84
N ASP A 264 4.51 10.23 24.63
CA ASP A 264 3.49 10.73 23.70
C ASP A 264 2.61 9.54 23.25
N PHE A 265 3.21 8.37 22.99
CA PHE A 265 2.50 7.19 22.49
C PHE A 265 1.38 6.72 23.42
N GLU A 266 1.58 6.68 24.74
CA GLU A 266 0.54 6.21 25.67
C GLU A 266 -0.72 7.09 25.60
N TYR A 267 -0.54 8.42 25.61
CA TYR A 267 -1.65 9.37 25.51
C TYR A 267 -2.35 9.27 24.14
N GLU A 268 -1.57 9.23 23.06
CA GLU A 268 -2.12 9.15 21.71
C GLU A 268 -2.85 7.83 21.45
N PHE A 269 -2.29 6.71 21.92
CA PHE A 269 -2.89 5.39 21.79
C PHE A 269 -4.25 5.32 22.47
N GLN A 270 -4.37 5.88 23.69
CA GLN A 270 -5.67 5.98 24.37
C GLN A 270 -6.67 6.84 23.57
N MET A 271 -6.23 7.96 23.02
CA MET A 271 -7.07 8.84 22.21
C MET A 271 -7.54 8.16 20.92
N ASP A 272 -6.66 7.40 20.26
CA ASP A 272 -6.99 6.64 19.06
C ASP A 272 -8.05 5.57 19.32
N LEU A 273 -7.91 4.79 20.39
CA LEU A 273 -8.93 3.81 20.77
C LEU A 273 -10.30 4.47 21.01
N MET A 274 -10.32 5.65 21.63
CA MET A 274 -11.56 6.41 21.83
C MET A 274 -12.14 6.91 20.50
N ASN A 275 -11.32 7.48 19.62
CA ASN A 275 -11.74 7.94 18.30
C ASN A 275 -12.29 6.79 17.47
N ARG A 276 -11.64 5.62 17.49
CA ARG A 276 -12.09 4.41 16.79
C ARG A 276 -13.42 3.89 17.33
N LYS A 277 -13.67 4.03 18.64
CA LYS A 277 -14.98 3.70 19.23
C LYS A 277 -16.07 4.66 18.76
N LEU A 278 -15.76 5.94 18.56
CA LEU A 278 -16.68 6.97 18.07
C LEU A 278 -16.88 6.92 16.55
N SER A 279 -15.89 6.42 15.80
CA SER A 279 -15.92 6.25 14.35
C SER A 279 -14.97 5.15 13.91
N SER A 280 -15.50 4.02 13.47
CA SER A 280 -14.69 2.91 12.94
C SER A 280 -14.08 3.19 11.56
N GLU A 281 -14.57 4.22 10.87
CA GLU A 281 -14.16 4.60 9.52
C GLU A 281 -12.95 5.56 9.49
N ILE A 282 -12.65 6.22 10.61
CA ILE A 282 -11.53 7.15 10.71
C ILE A 282 -10.32 6.41 11.26
N GLN A 283 -9.19 6.51 10.56
CA GLN A 283 -7.94 5.88 10.94
C GLN A 283 -6.92 6.92 11.39
N THR A 284 -6.15 6.63 12.44
CA THR A 284 -5.02 7.47 12.85
C THR A 284 -3.72 6.94 12.25
N VAL A 285 -2.95 7.83 11.64
CA VAL A 285 -1.62 7.57 11.08
C VAL A 285 -0.58 8.28 11.93
N TYR A 286 0.35 7.51 12.47
CA TYR A 286 1.44 8.00 13.29
C TYR A 286 2.72 8.17 12.48
N LEU A 287 3.31 9.36 12.56
CA LEU A 287 4.60 9.65 11.98
C LEU A 287 5.60 9.92 13.10
N MET A 288 6.69 9.15 13.11
CA MET A 288 7.82 9.40 14.02
C MET A 288 8.51 10.69 13.60
N THR A 289 8.75 11.58 14.55
CA THR A 289 9.44 12.86 14.32
C THR A 289 10.89 12.59 13.95
N ASP A 290 11.44 13.36 13.00
CA ASP A 290 12.87 13.31 12.67
C ASP A 290 13.72 13.55 13.94
N SER A 291 14.86 12.85 14.05
CA SER A 291 15.74 12.94 15.21
C SER A 291 16.20 14.38 15.49
N LYS A 292 16.38 15.20 14.44
CA LYS A 292 16.74 16.62 14.55
C LYS A 292 15.66 17.50 15.18
N TYR A 293 14.40 17.04 15.24
CA TYR A 293 13.28 17.79 15.83
C TYR A 293 12.67 17.09 17.04
N SER A 294 13.19 15.92 17.44
CA SER A 294 12.69 15.10 18.54
C SER A 294 12.61 15.84 19.89
N TYR A 295 13.52 16.79 20.13
CA TYR A 295 13.57 17.62 21.33
C TYR A 295 12.61 18.83 21.29
N LEU A 296 11.99 19.11 20.14
CA LEU A 296 11.13 20.29 19.98
C LEU A 296 9.73 20.05 20.55
N SER A 297 9.30 20.98 21.40
CA SER A 297 7.91 21.12 21.82
C SER A 297 7.52 22.58 21.85
N SER A 298 6.26 22.91 21.56
CA SER A 298 5.78 24.30 21.65
C SER A 298 5.92 24.86 23.08
N SER A 299 5.81 24.01 24.10
CA SER A 299 6.03 24.41 25.50
C SER A 299 7.48 24.88 25.74
N ILE A 300 8.47 24.10 25.30
CA ILE A 300 9.89 24.46 25.43
C ILE A 300 10.20 25.73 24.62
N VAL A 301 9.67 25.84 23.40
CA VAL A 301 9.84 27.05 22.56
C VAL A 301 9.31 28.29 23.27
N LYS A 302 8.12 28.22 23.87
CA LYS A 302 7.54 29.33 24.62
C LYS A 302 8.37 29.71 25.85
N GLU A 303 8.94 28.73 26.53
CA GLU A 303 9.81 28.95 27.70
C GLU A 303 11.10 29.66 27.29
N ILE A 304 11.78 29.18 26.24
CA ILE A 304 12.98 29.82 25.68
C ILE A 304 12.68 31.27 25.30
N ALA A 305 11.59 31.51 24.55
CA ALA A 305 11.20 32.85 24.14
C ALA A 305 10.89 33.77 25.33
N ARG A 306 10.18 33.26 26.35
CA ARG A 306 9.80 34.00 27.54
C ARG A 306 11.02 34.49 28.34
N PHE A 307 12.11 33.73 28.34
CA PHE A 307 13.36 34.10 29.03
C PHE A 307 14.40 34.75 28.11
N GLY A 308 14.00 35.22 26.92
CA GLY A 308 14.88 35.95 26.00
C GLY A 308 15.90 35.07 25.26
N GLY A 309 15.71 33.75 25.25
CA GLY A 309 16.56 32.82 24.50
C GLY A 309 16.29 32.85 23.00
N CYS A 310 17.26 32.37 22.21
CA CYS A 310 17.15 32.31 20.76
C CYS A 310 16.21 31.18 20.32
N THR A 311 15.18 31.50 19.51
CA THR A 311 14.25 30.51 18.93
C THR A 311 14.49 30.22 17.45
N LYS A 312 15.50 30.88 16.85
CA LYS A 312 15.92 30.65 15.47
C LYS A 312 16.20 29.18 15.21
N GLY A 313 15.62 28.65 14.13
CA GLY A 313 15.77 27.25 13.73
C GLY A 313 14.89 26.25 14.51
N LEU A 314 14.20 26.69 15.57
CA LEU A 314 13.21 25.87 16.29
C LEU A 314 11.79 26.06 15.71
N VAL A 315 11.54 27.24 15.15
CA VAL A 315 10.27 27.66 14.56
C VAL A 315 10.52 28.37 13.21
N PRO A 316 9.51 28.47 12.34
CA PRO A 316 9.61 29.30 11.14
C PRO A 316 9.72 30.80 11.48
N GLU A 317 10.31 31.60 10.58
CA GLU A 317 10.68 33.00 10.84
C GLU A 317 9.49 33.88 11.25
N VAL A 318 8.30 33.64 10.67
CA VAL A 318 7.06 34.33 11.06
C VAL A 318 6.71 34.13 12.53
N VAL A 319 6.92 32.92 13.04
CA VAL A 319 6.65 32.57 14.44
C VAL A 319 7.70 33.17 15.36
N GLU A 320 8.97 33.14 14.96
CA GLU A 320 10.05 33.79 15.71
C GLU A 320 9.73 35.27 15.93
N ARG A 321 9.38 36.00 14.86
CA ARG A 321 8.97 37.41 14.94
C ARG A 321 7.80 37.63 15.90
N LYS A 322 6.76 36.81 15.83
CA LYS A 322 5.58 36.93 16.72
C LYS A 322 5.89 36.59 18.18
N LEU A 323 6.79 35.64 18.44
CA LEU A 323 7.26 35.34 19.80
C LEU A 323 8.05 36.53 20.37
N LEU A 324 8.95 37.13 19.58
CA LEU A 324 9.68 38.34 19.97
C LEU A 324 8.71 39.47 20.31
N GLU A 325 7.72 39.73 19.45
CA GLU A 325 6.69 40.75 19.68
C GLU A 325 5.88 40.49 20.95
N ARG A 326 5.51 39.23 21.21
CA ARG A 326 4.70 38.86 22.36
C ARG A 326 5.43 39.02 23.69
N PHE A 327 6.74 38.75 23.71
CA PHE A 327 7.55 38.81 24.93
C PHE A 327 8.42 40.08 25.04
N LYS A 328 8.32 41.03 24.10
CA LYS A 328 9.02 42.33 24.12
C LYS A 328 8.78 43.14 25.40
N GLU A 329 7.61 43.02 26.04
CA GLU A 329 7.35 43.67 27.34
C GLU A 329 8.18 43.07 28.49
N GLY A 330 8.62 41.81 28.39
CA GLY A 330 9.53 41.17 29.34
C GLY A 330 11.02 41.33 29.00
N TRP A 331 11.35 41.71 27.77
CA TRP A 331 12.73 41.85 27.29
C TRP A 331 13.42 43.12 27.82
N ASN A 332 12.66 44.18 28.06
CA ASN A 332 13.18 45.45 28.60
C ASN A 332 13.28 45.47 30.14
N ALA A 333 13.01 44.35 30.81
CA ALA A 333 13.00 44.24 32.27
C ALA A 333 14.19 43.47 32.87
N ASN A 334 15.18 43.07 32.05
CA ASN A 334 16.42 42.42 32.49
C ASN A 334 17.66 43.16 31.98
#